data_AF-A0A933FD51-F1
#
_entry.id   AF-A0A933FD51-F1
#
_cell.length_a   1.000
_cell.length_b   1.000
_cell.length_c   1.000
_cell.angle_alpha   90.00
_cell.angle_beta   90.00
_cell.angle_gamma   90.00
#
_symmetry.space_group_name_H-M   'P 1'
#
loop_
_entity.id
_entity.type
_entity.pdbx_description
1 polymer ?
#
loop_
_entity_poly.entity_id
_entity_poly.type
_entity_poly.pdbx_seq_one_letter_code
_entity_poly.pdbx_strand_id
1 'polypeptide(L)'
;MWRRICADGCEWEVRVLPRESPAGLEILEFRALDGLRPPRRLAVPLGLLERMDELALAVAYRQARPIGGDYYGRPGKRMPDVIGP
;
A
#
# COMPACT_ATOMS: atom_id res chain seq x y z
N MET A 1 2.55 -14.06 -6.98
CA MET A 1 1.35 -14.56 -6.28
C MET A 1 0.30 -13.47 -6.27
N TRP A 2 -0.97 -13.81 -6.53
CA TRP A 2 -2.08 -12.86 -6.59
C TRP A 2 -3.16 -13.31 -5.60
N ARG A 3 -3.65 -12.38 -4.77
CA ARG A 3 -4.71 -12.66 -3.79
C ARG A 3 -5.84 -11.66 -3.94
N ARG A 4 -7.04 -12.01 -3.50
CA ARG A 4 -8.22 -11.13 -3.53
C ARG A 4 -8.77 -10.93 -2.13
N ILE A 5 -9.30 -9.73 -1.87
CA ILE A 5 -10.03 -9.41 -0.66
C ILE A 5 -11.24 -8.52 -0.97
N CYS A 6 -12.28 -8.62 -0.14
CA CYS A 6 -13.39 -7.67 -0.14
C CYS A 6 -13.17 -6.63 0.96
N ALA A 7 -13.07 -5.36 0.60
CA ALA A 7 -12.92 -4.26 1.56
C ALA A 7 -13.56 -2.97 1.05
N ASP A 8 -14.14 -2.20 1.97
CA ASP A 8 -14.86 -0.95 1.67
C ASP A 8 -15.95 -1.13 0.59
N GLY A 9 -16.62 -2.29 0.55
CA GLY A 9 -17.64 -2.62 -0.44
C GLY A 9 -17.12 -2.85 -1.86
N CYS A 10 -15.82 -3.12 -2.04
CA CYS A 10 -15.20 -3.41 -3.33
C CYS A 10 -14.25 -4.62 -3.23
N GLU A 11 -14.06 -5.33 -4.34
CA GLU A 11 -13.01 -6.34 -4.48
C GLU A 11 -11.67 -5.68 -4.81
N TRP A 12 -10.63 -6.11 -4.11
CA TRP A 12 -9.26 -5.65 -4.29
C TRP A 12 -8.37 -6.83 -4.64
N GLU A 13 -7.54 -6.61 -5.65
CA GLU A 13 -6.43 -7.49 -5.99
C GLU A 13 -5.17 -7.06 -5.21
N VAL A 14 -4.52 -8.02 -4.58
CA VAL A 14 -3.30 -7.84 -3.78
C VAL A 14 -2.14 -8.55 -4.48
N ARG A 15 -1.06 -7.80 -4.71
CA ARG A 15 0.17 -8.32 -5.31
C ARG A 15 1.41 -7.78 -4.60
N VAL A 16 2.48 -8.57 -4.63
CA VAL A 16 3.82 -8.07 -4.29
C VAL A 16 4.39 -7.34 -5.49
N LEU A 17 4.87 -6.10 -5.30
CA LEU A 17 5.63 -5.40 -6.31
C LEU A 17 7.09 -5.88 -6.30
N PRO A 18 7.70 -6.09 -7.49
CA PRO A 18 9.05 -6.67 -7.61
C PRO A 18 10.18 -5.73 -7.16
N ARG A 19 9.87 -4.62 -6.49
CA ARG A 19 10.88 -3.64 -6.10
C ARG A 19 11.60 -4.14 -4.84
N GLU A 20 12.88 -4.44 -4.98
CA GLU A 20 13.77 -4.68 -3.85
C GLU A 20 13.81 -3.41 -2.98
N SER A 21 13.22 -3.47 -1.80
CA SER A 21 13.55 -2.51 -0.76
C SER A 21 14.90 -2.93 -0.18
N PRO A 22 15.90 -2.03 -0.08
CA PRO A 22 17.21 -2.36 0.50
C PRO A 22 17.13 -2.79 1.98
N ALA A 23 15.95 -2.68 2.61
CA ALA A 23 15.68 -3.03 4.00
C ALA A 23 15.08 -4.44 4.21
N GLY A 24 15.06 -5.33 3.21
CA GLY A 24 14.44 -6.66 3.33
C GLY A 24 12.91 -6.61 3.44
N LEU A 25 12.32 -5.55 2.88
CA LEU A 25 10.87 -5.33 2.83
C LEU A 25 10.36 -5.53 1.40
N GLU A 26 9.13 -6.00 1.27
CA GLU A 26 8.39 -6.03 0.02
C GLU A 26 7.22 -5.04 0.08
N ILE A 27 6.75 -4.60 -1.08
CA ILE A 27 5.59 -3.69 -1.14
C ILE A 27 4.38 -4.48 -1.60
N LEU A 28 3.37 -4.56 -0.74
CA LEU A 28 2.03 -4.99 -1.13
C LEU A 28 1.33 -3.84 -1.83
N GLU A 29 0.80 -4.10 -3.01
CA GLU A 29 -0.09 -3.20 -3.73
C GLU A 29 -1.49 -3.79 -3.76
N PHE A 30 -2.45 -2.99 -3.31
CA PHE A 30 -3.87 -3.26 -3.36
C PHE A 30 -4.46 -2.43 -4.51
N ARG A 31 -5.03 -3.10 -5.50
CA ARG A 31 -5.69 -2.48 -6.64
C ARG A 31 -7.17 -2.82 -6.63
N ALA A 32 -8.02 -1.80 -6.59
CA ALA A 32 -9.46 -2.00 -6.70
C ALA A 32 -9.81 -2.55 -8.09
N LEU A 33 -10.64 -3.58 -8.12
CA LEU A 33 -11.11 -4.18 -9.38
C LEU A 33 -12.18 -3.32 -10.07
N ASP A 34 -12.85 -2.43 -9.33
CA ASP A 34 -13.78 -1.45 -9.89
C ASP A 34 -13.10 -0.38 -10.76
N GLY A 35 -11.77 -0.20 -10.62
CA GLY A 35 -10.99 0.81 -11.32
C GLY A 35 -11.28 2.26 -10.90
N LEU A 36 -12.15 2.47 -9.91
CA LEU A 36 -12.59 3.80 -9.45
C LEU A 36 -11.71 4.33 -8.31
N ARG A 37 -11.06 3.44 -7.56
CA ARG A 37 -10.32 3.80 -6.35
C ARG A 37 -8.82 3.84 -6.61
N PRO A 38 -8.08 4.79 -6.00
CA PRO A 38 -6.64 4.82 -6.12
C PRO A 38 -6.04 3.55 -5.51
N PRO A 39 -4.99 2.95 -6.12
CA PRO A 39 -4.33 1.81 -5.51
C PRO A 39 -3.69 2.22 -4.18
N ARG A 40 -3.59 1.26 -3.26
CA ARG A 40 -3.02 1.46 -1.91
C ARG A 40 -1.77 0.60 -1.75
N ARG A 41 -0.79 1.08 -1.00
CA ARG A 41 0.48 0.37 -0.77
C ARG A 41 0.86 0.26 0.70
N LEU A 42 1.47 -0.87 1.05
CA LEU A 42 2.00 -1.14 2.38
C LEU A 42 3.36 -1.85 2.25
N ALA A 43 4.37 -1.39 2.98
CA ALA A 43 5.62 -2.12 3.14
C ALA A 43 5.45 -3.21 4.20
N VAL A 44 5.85 -4.43 3.87
CA VAL A 44 5.79 -5.59 4.77
C VAL A 44 7.10 -6.37 4.74
N PRO A 45 7.41 -7.17 5.77
CA PRO A 45 8.52 -8.13 5.72
C PRO A 45 8.41 -9.05 4.50
N LEU A 46 9.57 -9.40 3.92
CA LEU A 46 9.66 -10.32 2.78
C LEU A 46 8.91 -11.65 3.05
N GLY A 47 8.10 -12.08 2.08
CA GLY A 47 7.34 -13.34 2.16
C GLY A 47 6.16 -13.30 3.14
N LEU A 48 5.80 -12.14 3.68
CA LEU A 48 4.66 -12.05 4.60
C LEU A 48 3.34 -12.35 3.87
N LEU A 49 3.20 -11.95 2.59
CA LEU A 49 1.95 -12.17 1.84
C LEU A 49 1.54 -13.65 1.79
N GLU A 50 2.51 -14.55 1.66
CA GLU A 50 2.27 -16.00 1.57
C GLU A 50 1.72 -16.59 2.89
N ARG A 51 2.01 -15.90 4.01
CA ARG A 51 1.67 -16.34 5.37
C ARG A 51 0.43 -15.65 5.93
N MET A 52 -0.05 -14.59 5.27
CA MET A 52 -1.23 -13.85 5.73
C MET A 52 -2.50 -14.69 5.58
N ASP A 53 -3.32 -14.75 6.61
CA ASP A 53 -4.71 -15.18 6.46
C ASP A 53 -5.58 -14.02 5.95
N GLU A 54 -6.89 -14.26 5.80
CA GLU A 54 -7.84 -13.26 5.32
C GLU A 54 -7.95 -12.06 6.28
N LEU A 55 -7.89 -12.31 7.58
CA LEU A 55 -7.94 -11.26 8.60
C LEU A 55 -6.69 -10.36 8.51
N ALA A 56 -5.51 -10.96 8.39
CA ALA A 56 -4.24 -10.27 8.25
C ALA A 56 -4.21 -9.42 6.97
N LEU A 57 -4.78 -9.91 5.86
CA LEU A 57 -4.93 -9.11 4.65
C LEU A 57 -5.88 -7.92 4.85
N ALA A 58 -7.00 -8.10 5.55
CA ALA A 58 -7.93 -7.01 5.86
C ALA A 58 -7.30 -5.96 6.78
N VAL A 59 -6.44 -6.37 7.71
CA VAL A 59 -5.63 -5.46 8.54
C VAL A 59 -4.60 -4.73 7.68
N ALA A 60 -3.89 -5.45 6.81
CA ALA A 60 -2.92 -4.85 5.89
C ALA A 60 -3.55 -3.82 4.95
N TYR A 61 -4.74 -4.11 4.41
CA TYR A 61 -5.49 -3.16 3.60
C TYR A 61 -5.82 -1.87 4.38
N ARG A 62 -6.24 -1.99 5.64
CA ARG A 62 -6.51 -0.82 6.50
C ARG A 62 -5.25 0.01 6.74
N GLN A 63 -4.09 -0.62 6.87
CA GLN A 63 -2.79 0.06 7.03
C GLN A 63 -2.25 0.65 5.72
N ALA A 64 -2.59 0.07 4.57
CA ALA A 64 -2.11 0.51 3.27
C ALA A 64 -2.58 1.95 2.98
N ARG A 65 -1.69 2.80 2.46
CA ARG A 65 -2.03 4.20 2.14
C ARG A 65 -2.26 4.37 0.64
N PRO A 66 -3.25 5.18 0.19
CA PRO A 66 -3.40 5.53 -1.21
C PRO A 66 -2.11 6.09 -1.80
N ILE A 67 -1.78 5.67 -3.02
CA ILE A 67 -0.65 6.23 -3.76
C ILE A 67 -1.01 7.66 -4.16
N GLY A 68 -0.34 8.65 -3.59
CA GLY A 68 -0.61 10.07 -3.87
C GLY A 68 -0.46 10.99 -2.66
N GLY A 69 -0.53 10.44 -1.44
CA GLY A 69 -0.10 11.14 -0.23
C GLY A 69 1.33 10.72 0.14
N ASP A 70 2.33 11.48 -0.32
CA ASP A 70 3.62 11.76 0.35
C ASP A 70 4.55 10.65 0.90
N TYR A 71 4.16 9.37 0.94
CA TYR A 71 4.93 8.35 1.68
C TYR A 71 6.00 7.59 0.87
N TYR A 72 6.01 7.68 -0.46
CA TYR A 72 6.97 6.94 -1.30
C TYR A 72 7.75 7.80 -2.31
N GLY A 73 7.75 9.13 -2.15
CA GLY A 73 8.39 10.02 -3.13
C GLY A 73 8.71 11.43 -2.62
N ARG A 74 9.78 11.55 -1.83
CA ARG A 74 10.88 12.56 -1.92
C ARG A 74 11.50 12.80 -0.53
N PRO A 75 12.77 12.43 -0.30
CA PRO A 75 13.56 13.18 0.67
C PRO A 75 13.66 14.62 0.14
N GLY A 76 13.05 15.60 0.83
CA GLY A 76 13.31 17.01 0.54
C GLY A 76 12.13 17.95 0.30
N LYS A 77 10.86 17.58 0.54
CA LYS A 77 9.78 18.58 0.69
C LYS A 77 9.35 18.67 2.15
N ARG A 78 10.14 19.38 2.97
CA ARG A 78 9.55 20.13 4.07
C ARG A 78 8.83 21.30 3.41
N MET A 79 7.51 21.41 3.60
CA MET A 79 6.83 22.70 3.44
C MET A 79 7.56 23.69 4.37
N PRO A 80 8.19 24.77 3.89
CA PRO A 80 8.45 25.90 4.75
C PRO A 80 7.11 26.56 5.05
N ASP A 81 6.95 26.93 6.31
CA ASP A 81 5.76 27.51 6.89
C ASP A 81 5.08 28.57 6.03
N VAL A 82 3.75 28.53 6.08
CA VAL A 82 2.89 29.64 5.74
C VAL A 82 3.28 30.82 6.63
N ILE A 83 4.01 31.77 6.09
CA ILE A 83 4.06 33.14 6.62
C ILE A 83 3.41 34.01 5.55
N GLY A 84 2.14 34.30 5.76
CA GLY A 84 1.58 35.59 5.36
C GLY A 84 1.20 36.35 6.63
N PRO A 85 0.80 37.62 6.53
CA PRO A 85 1.04 38.61 5.48
C PRO A 85 2.32 39.45 5.70
#